data_AF-A0A2V6KM71-F1
#
_entry.id   AF-A0A2V6KM71-F1
#
_cell.length_a   1.000
_cell.length_b   1.000
_cell.length_c   1.000
_cell.angle_alpha   90.00
_cell.angle_beta   90.00
_cell.angle_gamma   90.00
#
_symmetry.space_group_name_H-M   'P 1'
#
loop_
_entity.id
_entity.type
_entity.pdbx_description
1 polymer ?
#
loop_
_entity_poly.entity_id
_entity_poly.type
_entity_poly.pdbx_seq_one_letter_code
_entity_poly.pdbx_strand_id
1 'polypeptide(L)'
;MGAGKHRDGLLKTCDDARGALQKASSELEEARREYETAEREKSGCDNQILFLTRELQEGEQKQTQVRSEQTTLSRQIQVADERIAKLEDELAGEQATLQANQGEQELLRAAEDDFARRENEAMEQLTELRLTVATERQRHEHLVAQLQPMSARDAELAETIAARQTEIANFEKRLTTQAEESRTAGSAIEKQTAKHADLEGVLAALIEQRKERSTTMNDAESNLRTIRNSLNDLRDSRSKEQVRQAELQLKIDNLTERVSRRYQINLREFSPDHHAFEKTLRAQLKRNDKVEGEAPAAYGSPELALSDLDKLVGDLRTQLDNMGPVNLDAVHEYDELEERYRFLEAQNNDLTNSRRELLDVIAQINSTTRKLFSETFAQVRINFREMFEELFGGGRADLALLDENDPLNCGIEISAKPPGKQLQSVSLLSGGERSMVAVALLFSIYMVRPSPFCILDEVDAAMDEGNINRFIRVLDRFIEQSQFIIITHNKRTIAKADVLYGVTMEERGVSKLVGMKLTAPHQVSTETFASAEQGPGQQRLALATR
;
A
#
# COMPACT_ATOMS: atom_id res chain seq x y z
N MET A 1 213.69 -70.35 -6.36
CA MET A 1 213.34 -69.67 -5.09
C MET A 1 212.55 -68.41 -5.41
N GLY A 2 211.63 -67.99 -4.54
CA GLY A 2 211.03 -66.65 -4.57
C GLY A 2 209.62 -66.51 -5.16
N ALA A 3 208.85 -65.59 -4.57
CA ALA A 3 207.73 -64.83 -5.16
C ALA A 3 206.41 -65.52 -5.61
N GLY A 4 206.12 -66.76 -5.21
CA GLY A 4 204.77 -67.35 -5.29
C GLY A 4 203.74 -66.72 -4.32
N LYS A 5 203.69 -65.38 -4.19
CA LYS A 5 202.93 -64.64 -3.15
C LYS A 5 202.28 -63.32 -3.58
N HIS A 6 202.18 -63.03 -4.87
CA HIS A 6 201.50 -61.81 -5.36
C HIS A 6 200.27 -62.04 -6.26
N ARG A 7 200.03 -63.26 -6.76
CA ARG A 7 198.84 -63.52 -7.60
C ARG A 7 197.56 -63.71 -6.80
N ASP A 8 197.64 -64.38 -5.65
CA ASP A 8 196.46 -64.73 -4.84
C ASP A 8 195.89 -63.54 -4.06
N GLY A 9 196.72 -62.52 -3.78
CA GLY A 9 196.26 -61.27 -3.16
C GLY A 9 195.36 -60.44 -4.07
N LEU A 10 195.70 -60.36 -5.36
CA LEU A 10 194.95 -59.58 -6.36
C LEU A 10 193.61 -60.23 -6.75
N LEU A 11 193.50 -61.55 -6.64
CA LEU A 11 192.23 -62.26 -6.88
C LEU A 11 191.20 -61.93 -5.79
N LYS A 12 191.56 -61.98 -4.51
CA LYS A 12 190.65 -61.62 -3.41
C LYS A 12 190.09 -60.20 -3.55
N THR A 13 190.94 -59.22 -3.86
CA THR A 13 190.49 -57.83 -4.05
C THR A 13 189.50 -57.64 -5.22
N CYS A 14 189.49 -58.53 -6.22
CA CYS A 14 188.49 -58.51 -7.29
C CYS A 14 187.15 -59.10 -6.84
N ASP A 15 187.16 -60.18 -6.07
CA ASP A 15 185.93 -60.84 -5.61
C ASP A 15 185.25 -60.03 -4.48
N ASP A 16 186.02 -59.43 -3.57
CA ASP A 16 185.52 -58.51 -2.55
C ASP A 16 184.85 -57.27 -3.21
N ALA A 17 185.47 -56.71 -4.26
CA ALA A 17 184.91 -55.58 -5.02
C ALA A 17 183.63 -55.95 -5.78
N ARG A 18 183.53 -57.17 -6.31
CA ARG A 18 182.29 -57.69 -6.93
C ARG A 18 181.18 -57.86 -5.91
N GLY A 19 181.48 -58.40 -4.73
CA GLY A 19 180.51 -58.54 -3.64
C GLY A 19 179.95 -57.20 -3.17
N ALA A 20 180.81 -56.17 -3.08
CA ALA A 20 180.38 -54.81 -2.77
C ALA A 20 179.47 -54.20 -3.85
N LEU A 21 179.85 -54.33 -5.13
CA LEU A 21 179.05 -53.82 -6.25
C LEU A 21 177.70 -54.51 -6.37
N GLN A 22 177.63 -55.81 -6.11
CA GLN A 22 176.39 -56.60 -6.17
C GLN A 22 175.41 -56.22 -5.05
N LYS A 23 175.90 -55.91 -3.84
CA LYS A 23 175.08 -55.33 -2.75
C LYS A 23 174.54 -53.95 -3.10
N ALA A 24 175.40 -53.05 -3.59
CA ALA A 24 174.98 -51.71 -3.99
C ALA A 24 173.91 -51.76 -5.11
N SER A 25 173.95 -52.76 -6.00
CA SER A 25 172.88 -52.95 -6.99
C SER A 25 171.57 -53.48 -6.39
N SER A 26 171.60 -54.38 -5.40
CA SER A 26 170.36 -54.84 -4.75
C SER A 26 169.73 -53.75 -3.89
N GLU A 27 170.52 -53.01 -3.13
CA GLU A 27 170.07 -51.87 -2.31
C GLU A 27 169.42 -50.78 -3.19
N LEU A 28 169.96 -50.55 -4.40
CA LEU A 28 169.39 -49.59 -5.36
C LEU A 28 168.14 -50.12 -6.09
N GLU A 29 167.99 -51.44 -6.29
CA GLU A 29 166.74 -52.03 -6.77
C GLU A 29 165.65 -52.02 -5.69
N GLU A 30 165.98 -52.29 -4.43
CA GLU A 30 165.04 -52.22 -3.31
C GLU A 30 164.54 -50.79 -3.10
N ALA A 31 165.45 -49.81 -3.01
CA ALA A 31 165.07 -48.39 -2.90
C ALA A 31 164.23 -47.88 -4.10
N ARG A 32 164.44 -48.42 -5.31
CA ARG A 32 163.59 -48.14 -6.48
C ARG A 32 162.19 -48.73 -6.35
N ARG A 33 162.08 -49.97 -5.86
CA ARG A 33 160.78 -50.62 -5.62
C ARG A 33 160.00 -49.87 -4.53
N GLU A 34 160.67 -49.46 -3.45
CA GLU A 34 160.09 -48.63 -2.38
C GLU A 34 159.60 -47.28 -2.92
N TYR A 35 160.40 -46.59 -3.76
CA TYR A 35 159.99 -45.36 -4.43
C TYR A 35 158.76 -45.57 -5.33
N GLU A 36 158.76 -46.60 -6.17
CA GLU A 36 157.60 -46.91 -7.02
C GLU A 36 156.34 -47.29 -6.22
N THR A 37 156.47 -47.96 -5.06
CA THR A 37 155.32 -48.22 -4.18
C THR A 37 154.82 -46.93 -3.54
N ALA A 38 155.71 -46.06 -3.04
CA ALA A 38 155.33 -44.77 -2.45
C ALA A 38 154.69 -43.82 -3.48
N GLU A 39 155.14 -43.85 -4.74
CA GLU A 39 154.55 -43.06 -5.84
C GLU A 39 153.17 -43.60 -6.25
N ARG A 40 152.97 -44.93 -6.23
CA ARG A 40 151.65 -45.57 -6.41
C ARG A 40 150.70 -45.24 -5.26
N GLU A 41 151.16 -45.36 -4.01
CA GLU A 41 150.37 -44.99 -2.82
C GLU A 41 149.99 -43.52 -2.82
N LYS A 42 150.94 -42.62 -3.11
CA LYS A 42 150.68 -41.19 -3.27
C LYS A 42 149.64 -40.93 -4.35
N SER A 43 149.77 -41.53 -5.54
CA SER A 43 148.76 -41.34 -6.60
C SER A 43 147.39 -41.95 -6.23
N GLY A 44 147.36 -42.99 -5.40
CA GLY A 44 146.13 -43.48 -4.76
C GLY A 44 145.49 -42.43 -3.84
N CYS A 45 146.28 -41.85 -2.93
CA CYS A 45 145.84 -40.78 -2.02
C CYS A 45 145.40 -39.51 -2.78
N ASP A 46 146.14 -39.06 -3.79
CA ASP A 46 145.79 -37.90 -4.61
C ASP A 46 144.45 -38.12 -5.35
N ASN A 47 144.20 -39.32 -5.87
CA ASN A 47 142.92 -39.70 -6.47
C ASN A 47 141.78 -39.78 -5.43
N GLN A 48 142.04 -40.29 -4.22
CA GLN A 48 141.07 -40.31 -3.11
C GLN A 48 140.72 -38.88 -2.65
N ILE A 49 141.71 -37.98 -2.57
CA ILE A 49 141.51 -36.57 -2.24
C ILE A 49 140.67 -35.88 -3.32
N LEU A 50 140.94 -36.13 -4.61
CA LEU A 50 140.11 -35.60 -5.70
C LEU A 50 138.68 -36.12 -5.66
N PHE A 51 138.48 -37.41 -5.37
CA PHE A 51 137.16 -38.01 -5.22
C PHE A 51 136.39 -37.41 -4.03
N LEU A 52 137.00 -37.37 -2.84
CA LEU A 52 136.38 -36.81 -1.63
C LEU A 52 136.12 -35.31 -1.75
N THR A 53 137.02 -34.54 -2.38
CA THR A 53 136.81 -33.11 -2.66
C THR A 53 135.61 -32.90 -3.57
N ARG A 54 135.43 -33.77 -4.57
CA ARG A 54 134.27 -33.73 -5.45
C ARG A 54 132.98 -34.13 -4.72
N GLU A 55 132.98 -35.19 -3.90
CA GLU A 55 131.82 -35.55 -3.08
C GLU A 55 131.43 -34.42 -2.11
N LEU A 56 132.42 -33.74 -1.54
CA LEU A 56 132.21 -32.60 -0.64
C LEU A 56 131.62 -31.40 -1.40
N GLN A 57 132.13 -31.06 -2.59
CA GLN A 57 131.53 -30.02 -3.44
C GLN A 57 130.11 -30.37 -3.92
N GLU A 58 129.86 -31.62 -4.33
CA GLU A 58 128.51 -32.08 -4.68
C GLU A 58 127.58 -32.08 -3.45
N GLY A 59 128.12 -32.30 -2.24
CA GLY A 59 127.42 -32.17 -0.97
C GLY A 59 127.07 -30.72 -0.61
N GLU A 60 128.02 -29.78 -0.75
CA GLU A 60 127.80 -28.35 -0.55
C GLU A 60 126.80 -27.77 -1.54
N GLN A 61 126.83 -28.21 -2.81
CA GLN A 61 125.82 -27.84 -3.81
C GLN A 61 124.43 -28.36 -3.43
N LYS A 62 124.30 -29.62 -3.00
CA LYS A 62 123.03 -30.18 -2.50
C LYS A 62 122.55 -29.44 -1.24
N GLN A 63 123.46 -29.10 -0.31
CA GLN A 63 123.12 -28.38 0.92
C GLN A 63 122.67 -26.94 0.64
N THR A 64 123.34 -26.22 -0.28
CA THR A 64 122.96 -24.86 -0.68
C THR A 64 121.66 -24.85 -1.48
N GLN A 65 121.43 -25.84 -2.36
CA GLN A 65 120.14 -26.04 -3.03
C GLN A 65 119.01 -26.26 -2.00
N VAL A 66 119.12 -27.28 -1.14
CA VAL A 66 118.09 -27.60 -0.12
C VAL A 66 117.85 -26.42 0.82
N ARG A 67 118.89 -25.66 1.18
CA ARG A 67 118.75 -24.44 2.00
C ARG A 67 118.01 -23.33 1.24
N SER A 68 118.23 -23.18 -0.07
CA SER A 68 117.48 -22.22 -0.89
C SER A 68 116.00 -22.63 -1.02
N GLU A 69 115.72 -23.92 -1.26
CA GLU A 69 114.38 -24.50 -1.30
C GLU A 69 113.64 -24.34 0.04
N GLN A 70 114.34 -24.55 1.16
CA GLN A 70 113.81 -24.30 2.49
C GLN A 70 113.40 -22.82 2.68
N THR A 71 114.18 -21.87 2.16
CA THR A 71 113.85 -20.43 2.28
C THR A 71 112.73 -19.97 1.33
N THR A 72 112.57 -20.57 0.15
CA THR A 72 111.39 -20.31 -0.70
C THR A 72 110.13 -20.95 -0.11
N LEU A 73 110.22 -22.18 0.42
CA LEU A 73 109.10 -22.84 1.11
C LEU A 73 108.68 -22.08 2.37
N SER A 74 109.61 -21.64 3.23
CA SER A 74 109.26 -20.88 4.43
C SER A 74 108.60 -19.54 4.10
N ARG A 75 109.04 -18.87 3.03
CA ARG A 75 108.40 -17.65 2.50
C ARG A 75 107.02 -17.93 1.90
N GLN A 76 106.83 -19.07 1.22
CA GLN A 76 105.51 -19.48 0.70
C GLN A 76 104.53 -19.77 1.83
N ILE A 77 104.98 -20.45 2.89
CA ILE A 77 104.19 -20.71 4.10
C ILE A 77 103.79 -19.38 4.75
N GLN A 78 104.72 -18.47 5.01
CA GLN A 78 104.40 -17.15 5.59
C GLN A 78 103.36 -16.38 4.76
N VAL A 79 103.48 -16.36 3.43
CA VAL A 79 102.51 -15.69 2.54
C VAL A 79 101.14 -16.40 2.53
N ALA A 80 101.10 -17.72 2.73
CA ALA A 80 99.87 -18.46 2.90
C ALA A 80 99.21 -18.15 4.26
N ASP A 81 99.97 -18.17 5.36
CA ASP A 81 99.50 -17.82 6.70
C ASP A 81 98.96 -16.38 6.74
N GLU A 82 99.69 -15.42 6.14
CA GLU A 82 99.24 -14.03 5.97
C GLU A 82 98.00 -13.87 5.08
N ARG A 83 97.62 -14.88 4.27
CA ARG A 83 96.37 -14.87 3.50
C ARG A 83 95.26 -15.62 4.22
N ILE A 84 95.57 -16.68 4.98
CA ILE A 84 94.63 -17.38 5.85
C ILE A 84 94.10 -16.42 6.92
N ALA A 85 94.98 -15.73 7.67
CA ALA A 85 94.55 -14.77 8.69
C ALA A 85 93.63 -13.67 8.13
N LYS A 86 93.92 -13.16 6.93
CA LYS A 86 93.06 -12.17 6.25
C LYS A 86 91.71 -12.77 5.84
N LEU A 87 91.67 -14.02 5.41
CA LEU A 87 90.43 -14.73 5.09
C LEU A 87 89.62 -15.08 6.36
N GLU A 88 90.28 -15.31 7.49
CA GLU A 88 89.63 -15.51 8.80
C GLU A 88 89.03 -14.20 9.34
N ASP A 89 89.76 -13.07 9.23
CA ASP A 89 89.22 -11.73 9.52
C ASP A 89 88.05 -11.35 8.59
N GLU A 90 88.20 -11.57 7.27
CA GLU A 90 87.15 -11.38 6.25
C GLU A 90 85.90 -12.24 6.60
N LEU A 91 86.10 -13.51 6.97
CA LEU A 91 85.01 -14.44 7.35
C LEU A 91 84.33 -14.03 8.67
N ALA A 92 85.10 -13.61 9.69
CA ALA A 92 84.55 -13.17 10.96
C ALA A 92 83.70 -11.88 10.81
N GLY A 93 84.15 -10.97 9.94
CA GLY A 93 83.36 -9.79 9.55
C GLY A 93 82.03 -10.14 8.91
N GLU A 94 82.03 -11.01 7.89
CA GLU A 94 80.82 -11.46 7.21
C GLU A 94 79.88 -12.29 8.10
N GLN A 95 80.42 -13.05 9.07
CA GLN A 95 79.60 -13.75 10.06
C GLN A 95 78.90 -12.77 11.02
N ALA A 96 79.58 -11.69 11.42
CA ALA A 96 78.99 -10.66 12.27
C ALA A 96 77.91 -9.84 11.54
N THR A 97 78.11 -9.48 10.26
CA THR A 97 77.07 -8.81 9.45
C THR A 97 75.88 -9.74 9.19
N LEU A 98 76.11 -11.02 8.92
CA LEU A 98 75.04 -12.01 8.76
C LEU A 98 74.18 -12.13 10.03
N GLN A 99 74.80 -12.21 11.22
CA GLN A 99 74.07 -12.27 12.50
C GLN A 99 73.28 -10.98 12.78
N ALA A 100 73.85 -9.81 12.48
CA ALA A 100 73.13 -8.54 12.61
C ALA A 100 71.90 -8.49 11.68
N ASN A 101 72.08 -8.84 10.40
CA ASN A 101 70.99 -8.89 9.41
C ASN A 101 69.91 -9.93 9.76
N GLN A 102 70.28 -11.05 10.39
CA GLN A 102 69.33 -12.04 10.91
C GLN A 102 68.51 -11.47 12.08
N GLY A 103 69.16 -10.80 13.03
CA GLY A 103 68.48 -10.12 14.14
C GLY A 103 67.52 -9.01 13.66
N GLU A 104 67.91 -8.23 12.66
CA GLU A 104 67.01 -7.24 12.04
C GLU A 104 65.83 -7.91 11.31
N GLN A 105 66.04 -9.03 10.60
CA GLN A 105 64.92 -9.78 10.00
C GLN A 105 63.95 -10.37 11.04
N GLU A 106 64.43 -10.87 12.17
CA GLU A 106 63.58 -11.39 13.23
C GLU A 106 62.76 -10.27 13.91
N LEU A 107 63.37 -9.11 14.15
CA LEU A 107 62.68 -7.92 14.65
C LEU A 107 61.64 -7.37 13.67
N LEU A 108 61.96 -7.34 12.37
CA LEU A 108 61.02 -6.92 11.32
C LEU A 108 59.83 -7.88 11.20
N ARG A 109 60.05 -9.19 11.19
CA ARG A 109 58.96 -10.19 11.17
C ARG A 109 58.07 -10.09 12.42
N ALA A 110 58.67 -9.92 13.59
CA ALA A 110 57.91 -9.73 14.83
C ALA A 110 57.03 -8.47 14.75
N ALA A 111 57.51 -7.40 14.12
CA ALA A 111 56.71 -6.19 13.87
C ALA A 111 55.60 -6.41 12.82
N GLU A 112 55.88 -7.14 11.73
CA GLU A 112 54.89 -7.52 10.71
C GLU A 112 53.74 -8.35 11.32
N ASP A 113 54.06 -9.36 12.14
CA ASP A 113 53.06 -10.17 12.87
C ASP A 113 52.20 -9.31 13.81
N ASP A 114 52.81 -8.36 14.54
CA ASP A 114 52.11 -7.47 15.46
C ASP A 114 51.22 -6.44 14.73
N PHE A 115 51.64 -5.96 13.55
CA PHE A 115 50.80 -5.14 12.68
C PHE A 115 49.63 -5.94 12.10
N ALA A 116 49.87 -7.15 11.61
CA ALA A 116 48.83 -8.03 11.07
C ALA A 116 47.77 -8.38 12.12
N ARG A 117 48.16 -8.59 13.39
CA ARG A 117 47.21 -8.78 14.50
C ARG A 117 46.31 -7.55 14.70
N ARG A 118 46.90 -6.36 14.80
CA ARG A 118 46.15 -5.10 15.00
C ARG A 118 45.25 -4.76 13.81
N GLU A 119 45.64 -5.11 12.59
CA GLU A 119 44.80 -4.97 11.40
C GLU A 119 43.59 -5.91 11.48
N ASN A 120 43.78 -7.18 11.86
CA ASN A 120 42.68 -8.12 12.04
C ASN A 120 41.73 -7.70 13.19
N GLU A 121 42.27 -7.29 14.34
CA GLU A 121 41.46 -6.77 15.46
C GLU A 121 40.62 -5.55 15.05
N ALA A 122 41.19 -4.62 14.28
CA ALA A 122 40.47 -3.47 13.75
C ALA A 122 39.43 -3.85 12.67
N MET A 123 39.72 -4.87 11.85
CA MET A 123 38.80 -5.42 10.85
C MET A 123 37.59 -6.10 11.52
N GLU A 124 37.80 -6.87 12.59
CA GLU A 124 36.74 -7.47 13.40
C GLU A 124 35.85 -6.39 14.02
N GLN A 125 36.43 -5.42 14.74
CA GLN A 125 35.68 -4.27 15.29
C GLN A 125 34.90 -3.49 14.23
N LEU A 126 35.49 -3.29 13.04
CA LEU A 126 34.81 -2.63 11.91
C LEU A 126 33.61 -3.46 11.40
N THR A 127 33.70 -4.79 11.39
CA THR A 127 32.57 -5.65 10.99
C THR A 127 31.46 -5.71 12.04
N GLU A 128 31.79 -5.73 13.33
CA GLU A 128 30.81 -5.64 14.42
C GLU A 128 30.09 -4.27 14.43
N LEU A 129 30.82 -3.17 14.24
CA LEU A 129 30.25 -1.82 14.09
C LEU A 129 29.37 -1.70 12.84
N ARG A 130 29.74 -2.34 11.73
CA ARG A 130 28.89 -2.40 10.53
C ARG A 130 27.62 -3.22 10.76
N LEU A 131 27.71 -4.34 11.47
CA LEU A 131 26.55 -5.19 11.79
C LEU A 131 25.55 -4.45 12.69
N THR A 132 26.03 -3.83 13.77
CA THR A 132 25.19 -3.09 14.73
C THR A 132 24.52 -1.86 14.09
N VAL A 133 25.25 -1.11 13.24
CA VAL A 133 24.67 -0.02 12.44
C VAL A 133 23.63 -0.52 11.44
N ALA A 134 23.83 -1.69 10.82
CA ALA A 134 22.84 -2.28 9.92
C ALA A 134 21.57 -2.71 10.67
N THR A 135 21.69 -3.36 11.84
CA THR A 135 20.53 -3.79 12.63
C THR A 135 19.71 -2.62 13.18
N GLU A 136 20.37 -1.56 13.66
CA GLU A 136 19.63 -0.38 14.16
C GLU A 136 19.04 0.48 13.02
N ARG A 137 19.65 0.50 11.82
CA ARG A 137 18.99 1.06 10.62
C ARG A 137 17.75 0.28 10.23
N GLN A 138 17.84 -1.04 10.12
CA GLN A 138 16.69 -1.90 9.81
C GLN A 138 15.57 -1.76 10.85
N ARG A 139 15.92 -1.62 12.14
CA ARG A 139 14.99 -1.35 13.23
C ARG A 139 14.32 0.01 13.12
N HIS A 140 15.08 1.05 12.77
CA HIS A 140 14.55 2.39 12.54
C HIS A 140 13.60 2.42 11.33
N GLU A 141 14.00 1.84 10.21
CA GLU A 141 13.18 1.69 9.00
C GLU A 141 11.88 0.93 9.30
N HIS A 142 11.94 -0.14 10.09
CA HIS A 142 10.75 -0.87 10.53
C HIS A 142 9.82 -0.03 11.42
N LEU A 143 10.36 0.77 12.36
CA LEU A 143 9.56 1.68 13.19
C LEU A 143 8.93 2.81 12.37
N VAL A 144 9.65 3.38 11.39
CA VAL A 144 9.10 4.39 10.46
C VAL A 144 8.00 3.76 9.60
N ALA A 145 8.18 2.52 9.13
CA ALA A 145 7.16 1.78 8.39
C ALA A 145 5.94 1.38 9.24
N GLN A 146 6.05 1.30 10.58
CA GLN A 146 4.91 1.15 11.49
C GLN A 146 4.19 2.49 11.76
N LEU A 147 4.92 3.60 11.85
CA LEU A 147 4.32 4.93 12.10
C LEU A 147 3.39 5.39 10.97
N GLN A 148 3.71 5.08 9.72
CA GLN A 148 2.86 5.42 8.56
C GLN A 148 1.43 4.87 8.68
N PRO A 149 1.18 3.54 8.75
CA PRO A 149 -0.17 2.99 8.88
C PRO A 149 -0.86 3.37 10.20
N MET A 150 -0.11 3.60 11.30
CA MET A 150 -0.70 4.13 12.53
C MET A 150 -1.24 5.56 12.33
N SER A 151 -0.45 6.46 11.73
CA SER A 151 -0.88 7.84 11.46
C SER A 151 -2.05 7.92 10.46
N ALA A 152 -2.08 7.03 9.47
CA ALA A 152 -3.22 6.89 8.57
C ALA A 152 -4.48 6.41 9.30
N ARG A 153 -4.33 5.47 10.24
CA ARG A 153 -5.45 4.98 11.06
C ARG A 153 -5.95 6.03 12.05
N ASP A 154 -5.07 6.83 12.64
CA ASP A 154 -5.45 7.95 13.50
C ASP A 154 -6.22 9.03 12.72
N ALA A 155 -5.85 9.29 11.45
CA ALA A 155 -6.59 10.18 10.56
C ALA A 155 -8.00 9.64 10.22
N GLU A 156 -8.12 8.35 9.87
CA GLU A 156 -9.40 7.68 9.64
C GLU A 156 -10.31 7.69 10.89
N LEU A 157 -9.72 7.49 12.07
CA LEU A 157 -10.42 7.58 13.35
C LEU A 157 -10.87 9.03 13.66
N ALA A 158 -10.05 10.04 13.35
CA ALA A 158 -10.43 11.44 13.50
C ALA A 158 -11.58 11.84 12.56
N GLU A 159 -11.54 11.40 11.30
CA GLU A 159 -12.61 11.65 10.32
C GLU A 159 -13.92 10.96 10.73
N THR A 160 -13.86 9.69 11.13
CA THR A 160 -15.07 8.96 11.58
C THR A 160 -15.63 9.53 12.89
N ILE A 161 -14.81 10.01 13.82
CA ILE A 161 -15.26 10.73 15.02
C ILE A 161 -15.96 12.04 14.62
N ALA A 162 -15.38 12.84 13.72
CA ALA A 162 -15.99 14.08 13.25
C ALA A 162 -17.33 13.83 12.55
N ALA A 163 -17.42 12.81 11.69
CA ALA A 163 -18.66 12.39 11.06
C ALA A 163 -19.74 12.05 12.10
N ARG A 164 -19.45 11.19 13.08
CA ARG A 164 -20.39 10.85 14.15
C ARG A 164 -20.79 12.05 15.01
N GLN A 165 -19.89 13.00 15.27
CA GLN A 165 -20.24 14.24 15.97
C GLN A 165 -21.24 15.09 15.17
N THR A 166 -21.10 15.20 13.84
CA THR A 166 -22.08 15.92 13.01
C THR A 166 -23.42 15.19 12.91
N GLU A 167 -23.42 13.85 12.88
CA GLU A 167 -24.65 13.05 12.96
C GLU A 167 -25.38 13.29 14.28
N ILE A 168 -24.68 13.19 15.42
CA ILE A 168 -25.24 13.43 16.76
C ILE A 168 -25.86 14.83 16.84
N ALA A 169 -25.13 15.88 16.43
CA ALA A 169 -25.64 17.25 16.43
C ALA A 169 -26.86 17.45 15.50
N ASN A 170 -27.01 16.63 14.46
CA ASN A 170 -28.19 16.64 13.59
C ASN A 170 -29.37 15.86 14.19
N PHE A 171 -29.12 14.76 14.90
CA PHE A 171 -30.15 14.03 15.66
C PHE A 171 -30.65 14.86 16.85
N GLU A 172 -29.78 15.54 17.58
CA GLU A 172 -30.16 16.46 18.67
C GLU A 172 -31.07 17.59 18.16
N LYS A 173 -30.71 18.24 17.04
CA LYS A 173 -31.58 19.25 16.39
C LYS A 173 -32.96 18.68 16.04
N ARG A 174 -33.01 17.52 15.38
CA ARG A 174 -34.28 16.85 15.03
C ARG A 174 -35.11 16.49 16.27
N LEU A 175 -34.47 16.08 17.36
CA LEU A 175 -35.15 15.81 18.62
C LEU A 175 -35.75 17.09 19.23
N THR A 176 -35.01 18.22 19.18
CA THR A 176 -35.55 19.51 19.65
C THR A 176 -36.73 20.00 18.81
N THR A 177 -36.66 19.95 17.47
CA THR A 177 -37.78 20.37 16.62
C THR A 177 -39.00 19.47 16.81
N GLN A 178 -38.81 18.15 16.86
CA GLN A 178 -39.91 17.20 17.06
C GLN A 178 -40.55 17.32 18.47
N ALA A 179 -39.78 17.73 19.49
CA ALA A 179 -40.31 18.03 20.82
C ALA A 179 -41.13 19.34 20.85
N GLU A 180 -40.74 20.36 20.06
CA GLU A 180 -41.52 21.59 19.90
C GLU A 180 -42.80 21.37 19.08
N GLU A 181 -42.73 20.61 17.99
CA GLU A 181 -43.88 20.13 17.22
C GLU A 181 -44.86 19.36 18.12
N SER A 182 -44.36 18.39 18.90
CA SER A 182 -45.18 17.62 19.83
C SER A 182 -45.84 18.50 20.90
N ARG A 183 -45.15 19.51 21.42
CA ARG A 183 -45.70 20.48 22.39
C ARG A 183 -46.78 21.37 21.78
N THR A 184 -46.58 21.85 20.54
CA THR A 184 -47.58 22.67 19.84
C THR A 184 -48.81 21.86 19.45
N ALA A 185 -48.63 20.62 18.99
CA ALA A 185 -49.71 19.68 18.73
C ALA A 185 -50.52 19.36 20.01
N GLY A 186 -49.85 19.09 21.14
CA GLY A 186 -50.52 18.88 22.43
C GLY A 186 -51.39 20.08 22.83
N SER A 187 -50.85 21.30 22.78
CA SER A 187 -51.63 22.51 23.09
C SER A 187 -52.73 22.82 22.07
N ALA A 188 -52.61 22.34 20.83
CA ALA A 188 -53.69 22.41 19.85
C ALA A 188 -54.81 21.41 20.19
N ILE A 189 -54.47 20.19 20.58
CA ILE A 189 -55.44 19.16 21.02
C ILE A 189 -56.21 19.65 22.24
N GLU A 190 -55.54 20.14 23.29
CA GLU A 190 -56.16 20.72 24.50
C GLU A 190 -57.19 21.82 24.16
N LYS A 191 -56.85 22.70 23.21
CA LYS A 191 -57.75 23.79 22.77
C LYS A 191 -58.94 23.31 21.94
N GLN A 192 -58.85 22.16 21.29
CA GLN A 192 -59.97 21.60 20.53
C GLN A 192 -60.84 20.69 21.40
N THR A 193 -60.28 19.93 22.35
CA THR A 193 -61.07 19.14 23.33
C THR A 193 -61.86 20.05 24.27
N ALA A 194 -61.29 21.17 24.72
CA ALA A 194 -62.03 22.18 25.49
C ALA A 194 -63.25 22.72 24.71
N LYS A 195 -63.06 23.15 23.45
CA LYS A 195 -64.16 23.60 22.58
C LYS A 195 -65.18 22.50 22.28
N HIS A 196 -64.75 21.24 22.18
CA HIS A 196 -65.66 20.12 21.98
C HIS A 196 -66.59 19.97 23.20
N ALA A 197 -66.03 19.99 24.41
CA ALA A 197 -66.81 19.94 25.65
C ALA A 197 -67.76 21.15 25.80
N ASP A 198 -67.32 22.37 25.43
CA ASP A 198 -68.18 23.55 25.39
C ASP A 198 -69.37 23.37 24.42
N LEU A 199 -69.11 22.85 23.21
CA LEU A 199 -70.12 22.59 22.19
C LEU A 199 -71.07 21.45 22.60
N GLU A 200 -70.58 20.39 23.24
CA GLU A 200 -71.40 19.32 23.81
C GLU A 200 -72.32 19.83 24.93
N GLY A 201 -71.81 20.71 25.80
CA GLY A 201 -72.62 21.38 26.82
C GLY A 201 -73.73 22.25 26.22
N VAL A 202 -73.42 23.02 25.17
CA VAL A 202 -74.42 23.81 24.42
C VAL A 202 -75.44 22.93 23.71
N LEU A 203 -75.01 21.81 23.10
CA LEU A 203 -75.91 20.84 22.46
C LEU A 203 -76.85 20.17 23.48
N ALA A 204 -76.34 19.77 24.64
CA ALA A 204 -77.15 19.20 25.71
C ALA A 204 -78.22 20.20 26.21
N ALA A 205 -77.84 21.46 26.42
CA ALA A 205 -78.77 22.52 26.79
C ALA A 205 -79.84 22.78 25.72
N LEU A 206 -79.47 22.76 24.43
CA LEU A 206 -80.41 22.91 23.30
C LEU A 206 -81.35 21.70 23.17
N ILE A 207 -80.89 20.48 23.47
CA ILE A 207 -81.72 19.28 23.48
C ILE A 207 -82.79 19.37 24.58
N GLU A 208 -82.43 19.80 25.79
CA GLU A 208 -83.39 19.93 26.88
C GLU A 208 -84.38 21.09 26.63
N GLN A 209 -83.92 22.25 26.14
CA GLN A 209 -84.83 23.33 25.71
C GLN A 209 -85.79 22.89 24.59
N ARG A 210 -85.33 22.05 23.66
CA ARG A 210 -86.18 21.45 22.61
C ARG A 210 -87.22 20.51 23.21
N LYS A 211 -86.86 19.75 24.24
CA LYS A 211 -87.74 18.83 24.96
C LYS A 211 -88.82 19.58 25.76
N GLU A 212 -88.46 20.63 26.49
CA GLU A 212 -89.40 21.55 27.17
C GLU A 212 -90.37 22.24 26.19
N ARG A 213 -89.87 22.71 25.05
CA ARG A 213 -90.70 23.28 23.98
C ARG A 213 -91.62 22.24 23.34
N SER A 214 -91.18 20.99 23.23
CA SER A 214 -91.99 19.88 22.72
C SER A 214 -93.11 19.50 23.69
N THR A 215 -92.84 19.40 25.00
CA THR A 215 -93.88 19.11 26.00
C THR A 215 -94.91 20.24 26.06
N THR A 216 -94.46 21.50 26.18
CA THR A 216 -95.38 22.65 26.21
C THR A 216 -96.20 22.80 24.91
N MET A 217 -95.65 22.43 23.74
CA MET A 217 -96.42 22.36 22.49
C MET A 217 -97.46 21.24 22.50
N ASN A 218 -97.13 20.04 22.98
CA ASN A 218 -98.06 18.92 23.11
C ASN A 218 -99.17 19.20 24.13
N ASP A 219 -98.84 19.89 25.23
CA ASP A 219 -99.80 20.35 26.24
C ASP A 219 -100.74 21.41 25.65
N ALA A 220 -100.21 22.38 24.90
CA ALA A 220 -101.03 23.37 24.19
C ALA A 220 -101.93 22.72 23.14
N GLU A 221 -101.44 21.72 22.38
CA GLU A 221 -102.25 20.94 21.44
C GLU A 221 -103.35 20.14 22.14
N SER A 222 -103.07 19.48 23.25
CA SER A 222 -104.07 18.69 23.97
C SER A 222 -105.19 19.57 24.54
N ASN A 223 -104.84 20.73 25.10
CA ASN A 223 -105.80 21.75 25.53
C ASN A 223 -106.60 22.33 24.35
N LEU A 224 -105.98 22.53 23.18
CA LEU A 224 -106.68 22.99 21.99
C LEU A 224 -107.66 21.92 21.46
N ARG A 225 -107.30 20.63 21.57
CA ARG A 225 -108.20 19.49 21.24
C ARG A 225 -109.39 19.42 22.21
N THR A 226 -109.20 19.55 23.53
CA THR A 226 -110.33 19.54 24.49
C THR A 226 -111.25 20.75 24.34
N ILE A 227 -110.71 21.94 24.04
CA ILE A 227 -111.51 23.13 23.72
C ILE A 227 -112.27 22.96 22.40
N ARG A 228 -111.68 22.34 21.36
CA ARG A 228 -112.39 22.02 20.10
C ARG A 228 -113.53 21.02 20.32
N ASN A 229 -113.31 19.99 21.14
CA ASN A 229 -114.34 18.99 21.43
C ASN A 229 -115.51 19.63 22.18
N SER A 230 -115.27 20.33 23.30
CA SER A 230 -116.34 20.99 24.06
C SER A 230 -117.09 22.06 23.25
N LEU A 231 -116.41 22.76 22.34
CA LEU A 231 -117.04 23.69 21.39
C LEU A 231 -117.95 22.97 20.38
N ASN A 232 -117.61 21.76 19.95
CA ASN A 232 -118.49 20.93 19.13
C ASN A 232 -119.65 20.35 19.95
N ASP A 233 -119.42 19.88 21.17
CA ASP A 233 -120.49 19.41 22.08
C ASP A 233 -121.51 20.52 22.37
N LEU A 234 -121.04 21.77 22.54
CA LEU A 234 -121.88 22.97 22.66
C LEU A 234 -122.64 23.30 21.37
N ARG A 235 -122.04 23.11 20.19
CA ARG A 235 -122.73 23.26 18.89
C ARG A 235 -123.81 22.21 18.70
N ASP A 236 -123.56 20.97 19.06
CA ASP A 236 -124.51 19.87 18.95
C ASP A 236 -125.62 19.96 20.00
N SER A 237 -125.32 20.44 21.20
CA SER A 237 -126.33 20.78 22.20
C SER A 237 -127.22 21.92 21.71
N ARG A 238 -126.62 22.96 21.12
CA ARG A 238 -127.36 24.07 20.50
C ARG A 238 -128.20 23.59 19.31
N SER A 239 -127.69 22.73 18.43
CA SER A 239 -128.45 22.26 17.27
C SER A 239 -129.62 21.38 17.69
N LYS A 240 -129.45 20.50 18.69
CA LYS A 240 -130.53 19.72 19.31
C LYS A 240 -131.62 20.63 19.89
N GLU A 241 -131.27 21.67 20.65
CA GLU A 241 -132.27 22.59 21.21
C GLU A 241 -132.91 23.50 20.13
N GLN A 242 -132.20 23.87 19.06
CA GLN A 242 -132.81 24.56 17.90
C GLN A 242 -133.80 23.66 17.14
N VAL A 243 -133.49 22.37 16.94
CA VAL A 243 -134.43 21.39 16.37
C VAL A 243 -135.62 21.17 17.30
N ARG A 244 -135.39 21.06 18.61
CA ARG A 244 -136.45 20.92 19.63
C ARG A 244 -137.37 22.13 19.67
N GLN A 245 -136.81 23.34 19.55
CA GLN A 245 -137.57 24.59 19.42
C GLN A 245 -138.44 24.57 18.14
N ALA A 246 -137.87 24.19 17.00
CA ALA A 246 -138.62 24.09 15.74
C ALA A 246 -139.71 23.00 15.79
N GLU A 247 -139.45 21.84 16.40
CA GLU A 247 -140.46 20.81 16.65
C GLU A 247 -141.60 21.31 17.55
N LEU A 248 -141.28 22.02 18.63
CA LEU A 248 -142.29 22.59 19.53
C LEU A 248 -143.11 23.68 18.82
N GLN A 249 -142.47 24.52 18.00
CA GLN A 249 -143.16 25.50 17.16
C GLN A 249 -144.13 24.82 16.19
N LEU A 250 -143.66 23.80 15.45
CA LEU A 250 -144.51 23.02 14.53
C LEU A 250 -145.62 22.26 15.26
N LYS A 251 -145.40 21.78 16.49
CA LYS A 251 -146.43 21.15 17.32
C LYS A 251 -147.48 22.18 17.78
N ILE A 252 -147.06 23.39 18.15
CA ILE A 252 -147.97 24.51 18.48
C ILE A 252 -148.80 24.91 17.26
N ASP A 253 -148.17 25.07 16.10
CA ASP A 253 -148.87 25.45 14.86
C ASP A 253 -149.83 24.33 14.38
N ASN A 254 -149.42 23.06 14.43
CA ASN A 254 -150.30 21.93 14.14
C ASN A 254 -151.46 21.80 15.13
N LEU A 255 -151.25 22.06 16.42
CA LEU A 255 -152.35 22.09 17.40
C LEU A 255 -153.30 23.26 17.14
N THR A 256 -152.76 24.44 16.81
CA THR A 256 -153.52 25.64 16.44
C THR A 256 -154.41 25.36 15.22
N GLU A 257 -153.84 24.81 14.16
CA GLU A 257 -154.57 24.48 12.93
C GLU A 257 -155.54 23.29 13.10
N ARG A 258 -155.17 22.26 13.87
CA ARG A 258 -156.04 21.09 14.10
C ARG A 258 -157.27 21.45 14.93
N VAL A 259 -157.15 22.38 15.88
CA VAL A 259 -158.30 22.89 16.65
C VAL A 259 -159.13 23.84 15.79
N SER A 260 -158.54 24.75 15.02
CA SER A 260 -159.32 25.63 14.13
C SER A 260 -160.09 24.83 13.08
N ARG A 261 -159.47 23.83 12.44
CA ARG A 261 -160.15 22.96 11.46
C ARG A 261 -161.22 22.05 12.08
N ARG A 262 -161.04 21.51 13.29
CA ARG A 262 -161.98 20.54 13.90
C ARG A 262 -163.11 21.18 14.71
N TYR A 263 -162.90 22.37 15.26
CA TYR A 263 -163.87 23.05 16.13
C TYR A 263 -164.32 24.41 15.62
N GLN A 264 -163.76 24.91 14.51
CA GLN A 264 -164.02 26.25 13.95
C GLN A 264 -163.70 27.40 14.93
N ILE A 265 -162.79 27.15 15.88
CA ILE A 265 -162.35 28.10 16.91
C ILE A 265 -160.91 28.55 16.61
N ASN A 266 -160.71 29.85 16.46
CA ASN A 266 -159.39 30.45 16.45
C ASN A 266 -158.79 30.40 17.86
N LEU A 267 -157.82 29.52 18.10
CA LEU A 267 -157.15 29.42 19.41
C LEU A 267 -156.43 30.71 19.85
N ARG A 268 -156.14 31.62 18.92
CA ARG A 268 -155.57 32.96 19.22
C ARG A 268 -156.61 33.96 19.76
N GLU A 269 -157.90 33.60 19.75
CA GLU A 269 -159.03 34.44 20.18
C GLU A 269 -159.90 33.74 21.25
N PHE A 270 -159.48 32.57 21.75
CA PHE A 270 -160.28 31.72 22.64
C PHE A 270 -160.03 31.99 24.14
N SER A 271 -161.07 32.41 24.86
CA SER A 271 -161.05 32.57 26.32
C SER A 271 -161.52 31.30 27.05
N PRO A 272 -160.73 30.71 27.98
CA PRO A 272 -161.01 29.38 28.54
C PRO A 272 -161.94 29.39 29.76
N ASP A 273 -163.14 28.82 29.62
CA ASP A 273 -163.97 28.40 30.77
C ASP A 273 -163.30 27.23 31.51
N HIS A 274 -162.87 27.48 32.75
CA HIS A 274 -162.02 26.57 33.51
C HIS A 274 -162.74 25.30 34.00
N HIS A 275 -164.06 25.35 34.22
CA HIS A 275 -164.75 24.31 34.99
C HIS A 275 -164.91 22.97 34.23
N ALA A 276 -164.71 22.96 32.90
CA ALA A 276 -164.76 21.75 32.09
C ALA A 276 -163.43 20.95 32.08
N PHE A 277 -162.29 21.60 32.26
CA PHE A 277 -160.96 21.04 31.96
C PHE A 277 -160.46 20.06 33.03
N GLU A 278 -160.72 20.31 34.32
CA GLU A 278 -160.31 19.42 35.42
C GLU A 278 -160.86 17.98 35.28
N LYS A 279 -162.05 17.84 34.69
CA LYS A 279 -162.78 16.56 34.66
C LYS A 279 -162.18 15.53 33.71
N THR A 280 -161.45 15.97 32.68
CA THR A 280 -160.78 15.07 31.71
C THR A 280 -159.34 14.77 32.09
N LEU A 281 -158.61 15.74 32.67
CA LEU A 281 -157.19 15.60 33.00
C LEU A 281 -156.89 14.44 33.98
N ARG A 282 -157.82 14.17 34.92
CA ARG A 282 -157.69 13.07 35.91
C ARG A 282 -157.77 11.66 35.30
N ALA A 283 -158.14 11.51 34.01
CA ALA A 283 -158.31 10.21 33.37
C ALA A 283 -157.05 9.65 32.66
N GLN A 284 -156.08 10.50 32.29
CA GLN A 284 -154.96 10.09 31.43
C GLN A 284 -153.61 9.91 32.14
N LEU A 285 -153.45 10.41 33.38
CA LEU A 285 -152.22 10.30 34.20
C LEU A 285 -151.95 8.89 34.78
N LYS A 286 -152.29 7.82 34.06
CA LYS A 286 -152.29 6.45 34.61
C LYS A 286 -151.80 5.35 33.65
N ARG A 287 -150.87 5.64 32.73
CA ARG A 287 -150.30 4.61 31.84
C ARG A 287 -148.85 4.84 31.36
N ASN A 288 -147.94 4.14 32.06
CA ASN A 288 -146.63 3.63 31.64
C ASN A 288 -145.40 4.56 31.54
N ASP A 289 -144.23 3.93 31.71
CA ASP A 289 -142.90 4.46 32.02
C ASP A 289 -141.84 3.34 31.73
N LYS A 290 -140.58 3.70 31.41
CA LYS A 290 -139.37 2.82 31.19
C LYS A 290 -139.41 1.89 29.93
N VAL A 291 -138.31 1.35 29.35
CA VAL A 291 -137.01 0.76 29.84
C VAL A 291 -135.84 0.98 28.80
N GLU A 292 -134.59 0.61 29.13
CA GLU A 292 -133.29 0.88 28.46
C GLU A 292 -132.56 -0.38 27.85
N GLY A 293 -131.34 -0.20 27.27
CA GLY A 293 -130.32 -1.24 26.97
C GLY A 293 -129.94 -1.42 25.47
N GLU A 294 -128.78 -1.97 25.04
CA GLU A 294 -127.43 -2.15 25.64
C GLU A 294 -126.36 -2.48 24.52
N ALA A 295 -125.22 -3.14 24.81
CA ALA A 295 -124.01 -3.30 23.93
C ALA A 295 -123.94 -4.70 23.19
N PRO A 296 -122.81 -5.43 22.88
CA PRO A 296 -121.35 -5.28 23.13
C PRO A 296 -120.30 -5.77 22.04
N ALA A 297 -118.98 -5.60 22.34
CA ALA A 297 -117.84 -6.53 22.09
C ALA A 297 -117.12 -6.72 20.71
N ALA A 298 -115.98 -7.44 20.75
CA ALA A 298 -114.95 -7.63 19.68
C ALA A 298 -114.14 -8.95 19.82
N TYR A 299 -113.33 -9.33 18.80
CA TYR A 299 -112.23 -10.35 18.76
C TYR A 299 -111.40 -10.13 17.45
N GLY A 300 -110.24 -10.74 17.15
CA GLY A 300 -109.36 -11.75 17.79
C GLY A 300 -108.19 -12.15 16.84
N SER A 301 -107.21 -12.98 17.26
CA SER A 301 -105.99 -13.32 16.46
C SER A 301 -105.40 -14.74 16.72
N PRO A 302 -104.76 -15.40 15.71
CA PRO A 302 -103.98 -16.64 15.88
C PRO A 302 -102.50 -16.57 15.39
N GLU A 303 -101.75 -17.66 15.57
CA GLU A 303 -100.27 -17.77 15.55
C GLU A 303 -99.78 -19.01 14.75
N LEU A 304 -98.47 -19.13 14.44
CA LEU A 304 -97.86 -20.25 13.70
C LEU A 304 -96.52 -20.73 14.33
N ALA A 305 -96.13 -21.98 14.03
CA ALA A 305 -95.17 -22.77 14.83
C ALA A 305 -93.66 -22.49 14.58
N LEU A 306 -92.84 -22.72 15.61
CA LEU A 306 -91.41 -22.32 15.65
C LEU A 306 -90.36 -23.46 15.52
N SER A 307 -90.72 -24.72 15.79
CA SER A 307 -89.75 -25.75 16.25
C SER A 307 -88.61 -26.17 15.31
N ASP A 308 -88.71 -25.89 14.02
CA ASP A 308 -87.71 -26.32 13.03
C ASP A 308 -86.75 -25.19 12.62
N LEU A 309 -87.07 -23.94 12.97
CA LEU A 309 -86.18 -22.79 12.78
C LEU A 309 -84.99 -22.83 13.77
N ASP A 310 -85.25 -23.19 15.03
CA ASP A 310 -84.26 -23.22 16.10
C ASP A 310 -83.10 -24.20 15.84
N LYS A 311 -83.37 -25.33 15.16
CA LYS A 311 -82.35 -26.34 14.83
C LYS A 311 -81.35 -25.79 13.81
N LEU A 312 -81.85 -25.19 12.74
CA LEU A 312 -81.02 -24.57 11.69
C LEU A 312 -80.15 -23.43 12.27
N VAL A 313 -80.70 -22.66 13.21
CA VAL A 313 -79.97 -21.61 13.94
C VAL A 313 -78.87 -22.18 14.84
N GLY A 314 -79.07 -23.37 15.43
CA GLY A 314 -78.05 -24.07 16.22
C GLY A 314 -76.85 -24.53 15.39
N ASP A 315 -77.10 -25.20 14.26
CA ASP A 315 -76.04 -25.69 13.37
C ASP A 315 -75.23 -24.54 12.76
N LEU A 316 -75.89 -23.45 12.35
CA LEU A 316 -75.21 -22.25 11.84
C LEU A 316 -74.40 -21.51 12.90
N ARG A 317 -74.86 -21.48 14.17
CA ARG A 317 -74.08 -20.90 15.28
C ARG A 317 -72.81 -21.68 15.56
N THR A 318 -72.89 -23.01 15.62
CA THR A 318 -71.68 -23.83 15.86
C THR A 318 -70.68 -23.78 14.69
N GLN A 319 -71.12 -23.52 13.45
CA GLN A 319 -70.20 -23.20 12.35
C GLN A 319 -69.54 -21.82 12.53
N LEU A 320 -70.29 -20.81 12.98
CA LEU A 320 -69.78 -19.46 13.25
C LEU A 320 -68.75 -19.45 14.39
N ASP A 321 -69.03 -20.14 15.50
CA ASP A 321 -68.13 -20.22 16.66
C ASP A 321 -66.80 -20.91 16.30
N ASN A 322 -66.82 -21.91 15.40
CA ASN A 322 -65.63 -22.61 14.93
C ASN A 322 -64.73 -21.76 14.00
N MET A 323 -65.22 -20.64 13.45
CA MET A 323 -64.39 -19.70 12.68
C MET A 323 -63.50 -18.82 13.59
N GLY A 324 -63.82 -18.73 14.88
CA GLY A 324 -63.14 -17.84 15.83
C GLY A 324 -63.48 -16.35 15.62
N PRO A 325 -62.89 -15.46 16.44
CA PRO A 325 -63.07 -14.02 16.29
C PRO A 325 -62.43 -13.54 14.99
N VAL A 326 -63.22 -12.87 14.14
CA VAL A 326 -62.73 -12.26 12.89
C VAL A 326 -61.75 -11.14 13.25
N ASN A 327 -60.49 -11.26 12.85
CA ASN A 327 -59.52 -10.17 12.96
C ASN A 327 -59.89 -9.06 11.96
N LEU A 328 -60.47 -7.97 12.45
CA LEU A 328 -60.85 -6.81 11.62
C LEU A 328 -59.62 -5.99 11.22
N ASP A 329 -58.55 -6.01 12.03
CA ASP A 329 -57.32 -5.26 11.77
C ASP A 329 -56.50 -5.90 10.63
N ALA A 330 -56.73 -7.18 10.32
CA ALA A 330 -56.05 -7.93 9.26
C ALA A 330 -56.19 -7.30 7.85
N VAL A 331 -57.22 -6.49 7.60
CA VAL A 331 -57.37 -5.75 6.34
C VAL A 331 -56.37 -4.60 6.28
N HIS A 332 -56.23 -3.84 7.37
CA HIS A 332 -55.24 -2.76 7.47
C HIS A 332 -53.81 -3.30 7.53
N GLU A 333 -53.57 -4.41 8.24
CA GLU A 333 -52.28 -5.11 8.23
C GLU A 333 -51.90 -5.59 6.81
N TYR A 334 -52.88 -6.04 6.02
CA TYR A 334 -52.65 -6.42 4.62
C TYR A 334 -52.29 -5.21 3.74
N ASP A 335 -53.04 -4.11 3.84
CA ASP A 335 -52.78 -2.89 3.07
C ASP A 335 -51.39 -2.31 3.39
N GLU A 336 -51.03 -2.19 4.67
CA GLU A 336 -49.70 -1.73 5.10
C GLU A 336 -48.58 -2.67 4.63
N LEU A 337 -48.81 -3.99 4.67
CA LEU A 337 -47.82 -4.98 4.23
C LEU A 337 -47.67 -4.98 2.71
N GLU A 338 -48.74 -4.73 1.94
CA GLU A 338 -48.67 -4.60 0.49
C GLU A 338 -47.95 -3.31 0.07
N GLU A 339 -48.23 -2.16 0.68
CA GLU A 339 -47.46 -0.93 0.43
C GLU A 339 -45.97 -1.12 0.72
N ARG A 340 -45.65 -1.75 1.86
CA ARG A 340 -44.27 -2.08 2.24
C ARG A 340 -43.62 -3.08 1.28
N TYR A 341 -44.35 -4.08 0.80
CA TYR A 341 -43.87 -5.04 -0.19
C TYR A 341 -43.55 -4.33 -1.52
N ARG A 342 -44.50 -3.55 -2.06
CA ARG A 342 -44.32 -2.79 -3.30
C ARG A 342 -43.15 -1.81 -3.23
N PHE A 343 -42.95 -1.14 -2.09
CA PHE A 343 -41.78 -0.27 -1.85
C PHE A 343 -40.47 -1.06 -1.88
N LEU A 344 -40.38 -2.18 -1.15
CA LEU A 344 -39.17 -3.01 -1.11
C LEU A 344 -38.88 -3.70 -2.46
N GLU A 345 -39.91 -4.09 -3.21
CA GLU A 345 -39.78 -4.61 -4.58
C GLU A 345 -39.25 -3.54 -5.53
N ALA A 346 -39.77 -2.30 -5.47
CA ALA A 346 -39.26 -1.18 -6.26
C ALA A 346 -37.78 -0.89 -5.96
N GLN A 347 -37.40 -0.83 -4.68
CA GLN A 347 -36.01 -0.65 -4.25
C GLN A 347 -35.10 -1.82 -4.69
N ASN A 348 -35.59 -3.07 -4.65
CA ASN A 348 -34.81 -4.23 -5.09
C ASN A 348 -34.58 -4.23 -6.61
N ASN A 349 -35.61 -3.88 -7.39
CA ASN A 349 -35.52 -3.73 -8.84
C ASN A 349 -34.56 -2.60 -9.24
N ASP A 350 -34.63 -1.44 -8.57
CA ASP A 350 -33.73 -0.31 -8.81
C ASP A 350 -32.25 -0.65 -8.51
N LEU A 351 -32.00 -1.29 -7.37
CA LEU A 351 -30.66 -1.79 -7.01
C LEU A 351 -30.15 -2.85 -8.00
N THR A 352 -31.03 -3.71 -8.51
CA THR A 352 -30.68 -4.75 -9.49
C THR A 352 -30.39 -4.16 -10.88
N ASN A 353 -31.14 -3.15 -11.31
CA ASN A 353 -30.86 -2.40 -12.54
C ASN A 353 -29.54 -1.62 -12.42
N SER A 354 -29.35 -0.88 -11.33
CA SER A 354 -28.12 -0.15 -11.02
C SER A 354 -26.90 -1.08 -11.02
N ARG A 355 -27.02 -2.28 -10.44
CA ARG A 355 -25.96 -3.30 -10.47
C ARG A 355 -25.64 -3.77 -11.89
N ARG A 356 -26.65 -3.98 -12.75
CA ARG A 356 -26.43 -4.35 -14.15
C ARG A 356 -25.72 -3.24 -14.92
N GLU A 357 -26.21 -2.00 -14.80
CA GLU A 357 -25.63 -0.84 -15.49
C GLU A 357 -24.17 -0.58 -15.08
N LEU A 358 -23.84 -0.73 -13.80
CA LEU A 358 -22.45 -0.68 -13.33
C LEU A 358 -21.58 -1.79 -13.92
N LEU A 359 -22.10 -3.03 -14.06
CA LEU A 359 -21.38 -4.13 -14.68
C LEU A 359 -21.19 -3.91 -16.20
N ASP A 360 -22.18 -3.37 -16.90
CA ASP A 360 -22.09 -3.03 -18.32
C ASP A 360 -21.06 -1.90 -18.56
N VAL A 361 -21.05 -0.88 -17.70
CA VAL A 361 -20.04 0.20 -17.71
C VAL A 361 -18.63 -0.36 -17.44
N ILE A 362 -18.47 -1.25 -16.45
CA ILE A 362 -17.19 -1.93 -16.18
C ILE A 362 -16.74 -2.76 -17.39
N ALA A 363 -17.65 -3.48 -18.05
CA ALA A 363 -17.33 -4.25 -19.26
C ALA A 363 -16.90 -3.33 -20.42
N GLN A 364 -17.57 -2.19 -20.62
CA GLN A 364 -17.21 -1.20 -21.64
C GLN A 364 -15.84 -0.55 -21.36
N ILE A 365 -15.56 -0.19 -20.09
CA ILE A 365 -14.27 0.35 -19.65
C ILE A 365 -13.16 -0.70 -19.85
N ASN A 366 -13.37 -1.95 -19.46
CA ASN A 366 -12.39 -3.03 -19.63
C ASN A 366 -12.11 -3.32 -21.10
N SER A 367 -13.14 -3.34 -21.96
CA SER A 367 -12.99 -3.49 -23.42
C SER A 367 -12.19 -2.34 -24.04
N THR A 368 -12.52 -1.11 -23.68
CA THR A 368 -11.82 0.09 -24.17
C THR A 368 -10.37 0.14 -23.67
N THR A 369 -10.13 -0.18 -22.40
CA THR A 369 -8.81 -0.23 -21.78
C THR A 369 -7.94 -1.33 -22.40
N ARG A 370 -8.50 -2.52 -22.62
CA ARG A 370 -7.81 -3.64 -23.32
C ARG A 370 -7.43 -3.24 -24.74
N LYS A 371 -8.32 -2.59 -25.50
CA LYS A 371 -8.01 -2.09 -26.84
C LYS A 371 -6.88 -1.05 -26.81
N LEU A 372 -7.01 -0.02 -25.98
CA LEU A 372 -5.99 1.03 -25.84
C LEU A 372 -4.64 0.46 -25.39
N PHE A 373 -4.63 -0.52 -24.48
CA PHE A 373 -3.41 -1.21 -24.06
C PHE A 373 -2.76 -1.98 -25.22
N SER A 374 -3.53 -2.76 -26.00
CA SER A 374 -2.97 -3.49 -27.14
C SER A 374 -2.41 -2.54 -28.21
N GLU A 375 -3.10 -1.42 -28.48
CA GLU A 375 -2.64 -0.40 -29.43
C GLU A 375 -1.36 0.31 -28.93
N THR A 376 -1.30 0.75 -27.67
CA THR A 376 -0.10 1.39 -27.13
C THR A 376 1.06 0.42 -26.92
N PHE A 377 0.81 -0.80 -26.46
CA PHE A 377 1.85 -1.83 -26.30
C PHE A 377 2.49 -2.20 -27.64
N ALA A 378 1.69 -2.33 -28.71
CA ALA A 378 2.22 -2.53 -30.06
C ALA A 378 3.13 -1.37 -30.50
N GLN A 379 2.72 -0.12 -30.24
CA GLN A 379 3.55 1.05 -30.57
C GLN A 379 4.83 1.11 -29.71
N VAL A 380 4.75 0.88 -28.39
CA VAL A 380 5.94 0.82 -27.51
C VAL A 380 6.90 -0.28 -27.96
N ARG A 381 6.40 -1.46 -28.38
CA ARG A 381 7.21 -2.57 -28.88
C ARG A 381 7.94 -2.23 -30.19
N ILE A 382 7.31 -1.46 -31.09
CA ILE A 382 7.97 -0.95 -32.30
C ILE A 382 9.05 0.07 -31.92
N ASN A 383 8.69 1.11 -31.17
CA ASN A 383 9.62 2.15 -30.71
C ASN A 383 10.83 1.53 -29.97
N PHE A 384 10.61 0.51 -29.13
CA PHE A 384 11.66 -0.16 -28.36
C PHE A 384 12.67 -0.91 -29.21
N ARG A 385 12.24 -1.52 -30.33
CA ARG A 385 13.16 -2.14 -31.28
C ARG A 385 14.06 -1.10 -31.93
N GLU A 386 13.49 0.02 -32.38
CA GLU A 386 14.22 1.13 -33.01
C GLU A 386 15.18 1.82 -32.03
N MET A 387 14.68 2.24 -30.86
CA MET A 387 15.49 2.92 -29.83
C MET A 387 16.59 2.03 -29.27
N PHE A 388 16.37 0.72 -29.13
CA PHE A 388 17.43 -0.21 -28.71
C PHE A 388 18.51 -0.33 -29.79
N GLU A 389 18.15 -0.45 -31.07
CA GLU A 389 19.12 -0.54 -32.16
C GLU A 389 19.94 0.76 -32.30
N GLU A 390 19.32 1.93 -32.11
CA GLU A 390 20.00 3.25 -32.09
C GLU A 390 20.95 3.41 -30.89
N LEU A 391 20.51 3.05 -29.67
CA LEU A 391 21.31 3.17 -28.44
C LEU A 391 22.46 2.16 -28.37
N PHE A 392 22.27 0.92 -28.85
CA PHE A 392 23.32 -0.10 -28.85
C PHE A 392 24.19 -0.10 -30.12
N GLY A 393 23.79 0.63 -31.17
CA GLY A 393 24.51 0.68 -32.44
C GLY A 393 24.45 -0.66 -33.18
N GLY A 394 23.25 -1.27 -33.20
CA GLY A 394 23.03 -2.67 -33.58
C GLY A 394 22.74 -3.58 -32.38
N GLY A 395 22.07 -4.69 -32.65
CA GLY A 395 21.53 -5.61 -31.64
C GLY A 395 20.07 -5.94 -31.96
N ARG A 396 19.36 -6.59 -31.04
CA ARG A 396 17.89 -6.72 -31.09
C ARG A 396 17.32 -6.78 -29.68
N ALA A 397 16.16 -6.18 -29.45
CA ALA A 397 15.36 -6.40 -28.24
C ALA A 397 13.88 -6.57 -28.61
N ASP A 398 13.11 -7.19 -27.73
CA ASP A 398 11.67 -7.36 -27.94
C ASP A 398 10.89 -7.46 -26.63
N LEU A 399 9.64 -7.00 -26.66
CA LEU A 399 8.67 -7.10 -25.57
C LEU A 399 7.66 -8.20 -25.89
N ALA A 400 7.41 -9.07 -24.92
CA ALA A 400 6.39 -10.12 -25.00
C ALA A 400 5.45 -10.04 -23.78
N LEU A 401 4.20 -10.47 -23.97
CA LEU A 401 3.25 -10.66 -22.88
C LEU A 401 3.34 -12.13 -22.42
N LEU A 402 3.32 -12.37 -21.10
CA LEU A 402 3.35 -13.72 -20.56
C LEU A 402 2.04 -14.49 -20.77
N ASP A 403 0.93 -13.77 -20.95
CA ASP A 403 -0.35 -14.33 -21.42
C ASP A 403 -1.05 -13.32 -22.33
N GLU A 404 -1.37 -13.71 -23.57
CA GLU A 404 -2.09 -12.87 -24.54
C GLU A 404 -3.61 -12.80 -24.27
N ASN A 405 -4.15 -13.69 -23.43
CA ASN A 405 -5.59 -13.78 -23.14
C ASN A 405 -6.07 -12.74 -22.13
N ASP A 406 -5.22 -12.38 -21.16
CA ASP A 406 -5.46 -11.27 -20.23
C ASP A 406 -4.31 -10.25 -20.15
N PRO A 407 -4.16 -9.40 -21.17
CA PRO A 407 -3.08 -8.41 -21.27
C PRO A 407 -3.13 -7.32 -20.18
N LEU A 408 -4.17 -7.25 -19.35
CA LEU A 408 -4.30 -6.27 -18.27
C LEU A 408 -3.70 -6.75 -16.94
N ASN A 409 -3.58 -8.06 -16.73
CA ASN A 409 -3.07 -8.65 -15.48
C ASN A 409 -1.79 -9.50 -15.67
N CYS A 410 -1.41 -9.81 -16.93
CA CYS A 410 -0.18 -10.55 -17.21
C CYS A 410 1.10 -9.69 -17.05
N GLY A 411 2.24 -10.34 -16.78
CA GLY A 411 3.53 -9.67 -16.79
C GLY A 411 4.09 -9.49 -18.21
N ILE A 412 4.97 -8.49 -18.37
CA ILE A 412 5.71 -8.24 -19.62
C ILE A 412 7.12 -8.85 -19.48
N GLU A 413 7.49 -9.73 -20.40
CA GLU A 413 8.88 -10.18 -20.53
C GLU A 413 9.66 -9.25 -21.47
N ILE A 414 10.85 -8.82 -21.02
CA ILE A 414 11.78 -8.02 -21.80
C ILE A 414 12.95 -8.91 -22.22
N SER A 415 13.09 -9.13 -23.52
CA SER A 415 14.20 -9.89 -24.10
C SER A 415 15.18 -8.95 -24.80
N ALA A 416 16.49 -9.16 -24.60
CA ALA A 416 17.52 -8.30 -25.19
C ALA A 416 18.71 -9.10 -25.70
N LYS A 417 19.28 -8.66 -26.82
CA LYS A 417 20.46 -9.20 -27.47
C LYS A 417 21.40 -8.03 -27.83
N PRO A 418 22.31 -7.64 -26.92
CA PRO A 418 23.39 -6.70 -27.22
C PRO A 418 24.27 -7.19 -28.38
N PRO A 419 24.98 -6.30 -29.09
CA PRO A 419 25.85 -6.69 -30.20
C PRO A 419 26.92 -7.68 -29.72
N GLY A 420 27.06 -8.80 -30.44
CA GLY A 420 27.99 -9.89 -30.12
C GLY A 420 27.53 -10.92 -29.08
N LYS A 421 26.41 -10.70 -28.38
CA LYS A 421 25.85 -11.65 -27.39
C LYS A 421 24.69 -12.49 -27.93
N GLN A 422 24.25 -13.48 -27.17
CA GLN A 422 22.98 -14.20 -27.42
C GLN A 422 21.79 -13.44 -26.79
N LEU A 423 20.57 -13.85 -27.12
CA LEU A 423 19.35 -13.29 -26.51
C LEU A 423 19.26 -13.74 -25.05
N GLN A 424 19.08 -12.79 -24.13
CA GLN A 424 19.00 -13.03 -22.69
C GLN A 424 17.89 -12.17 -22.06
N SER A 425 17.36 -12.63 -20.93
CA SER A 425 16.46 -11.83 -20.08
C SER A 425 17.26 -10.74 -19.37
N VAL A 426 16.62 -9.58 -19.10
CA VAL A 426 17.27 -8.37 -18.54
C VAL A 426 18.02 -8.64 -17.23
N SER A 427 17.56 -9.60 -16.41
CA SER A 427 18.20 -9.99 -15.15
C SER A 427 19.60 -10.61 -15.31
N LEU A 428 19.99 -11.02 -16.52
CA LEU A 428 21.29 -11.64 -16.83
C LEU A 428 22.29 -10.67 -17.50
N LEU A 429 21.90 -9.42 -17.74
CA LEU A 429 22.74 -8.39 -18.35
C LEU A 429 23.69 -7.74 -17.33
N SER A 430 24.81 -7.17 -17.80
CA SER A 430 25.69 -6.38 -16.93
C SER A 430 25.01 -5.06 -16.50
N GLY A 431 25.49 -4.42 -15.44
CA GLY A 431 24.87 -3.23 -14.86
C GLY A 431 24.62 -2.10 -15.87
N GLY A 432 25.64 -1.72 -16.65
CA GLY A 432 25.52 -0.68 -17.67
C GLY A 432 24.65 -1.08 -18.87
N GLU A 433 24.70 -2.34 -19.30
CA GLU A 433 23.78 -2.86 -20.34
C GLU A 433 22.34 -2.78 -19.86
N ARG A 434 22.05 -3.19 -18.62
CA ARG A 434 20.72 -3.15 -18.00
C ARG A 434 20.20 -1.71 -17.92
N SER A 435 21.03 -0.75 -17.52
CA SER A 435 20.66 0.68 -17.52
C SER A 435 20.36 1.18 -18.94
N MET A 436 21.17 0.80 -19.93
CA MET A 436 20.90 1.14 -21.34
C MET A 436 19.59 0.51 -21.87
N VAL A 437 19.23 -0.71 -21.48
CA VAL A 437 17.92 -1.31 -21.84
C VAL A 437 16.76 -0.56 -21.17
N ALA A 438 16.90 -0.20 -19.90
CA ALA A 438 15.88 0.56 -19.17
C ALA A 438 15.67 1.97 -19.77
N VAL A 439 16.75 2.65 -20.15
CA VAL A 439 16.72 3.95 -20.83
C VAL A 439 16.08 3.84 -22.22
N ALA A 440 16.41 2.80 -23.00
CA ALA A 440 15.76 2.54 -24.28
C ALA A 440 14.24 2.35 -24.13
N LEU A 441 13.81 1.57 -23.13
CA LEU A 441 12.39 1.35 -22.84
C LEU A 441 11.69 2.64 -22.40
N LEU A 442 12.32 3.44 -21.54
CA LEU A 442 11.78 4.71 -21.04
C LEU A 442 11.54 5.70 -22.19
N PHE A 443 12.52 5.90 -23.09
CA PHE A 443 12.33 6.72 -24.28
C PHE A 443 11.27 6.16 -25.24
N SER A 444 11.14 4.83 -25.33
CA SER A 444 10.17 4.18 -26.21
C SER A 444 8.73 4.37 -25.76
N ILE A 445 8.49 4.36 -24.44
CA ILE A 445 7.22 4.73 -23.81
C ILE A 445 6.96 6.23 -24.00
N TYR A 446 7.97 7.06 -23.77
CA TYR A 446 7.92 8.51 -23.93
C TYR A 446 7.53 8.94 -25.36
N MET A 447 8.05 8.25 -26.39
CA MET A 447 7.66 8.48 -27.79
C MET A 447 6.15 8.23 -28.08
N VAL A 448 5.46 7.42 -27.28
CA VAL A 448 4.01 7.17 -27.46
C VAL A 448 3.17 8.26 -26.78
N ARG A 449 3.68 8.88 -25.72
CA ARG A 449 3.05 10.01 -25.00
C ARG A 449 4.13 10.97 -24.49
N PRO A 450 4.60 11.94 -25.30
CA PRO A 450 5.62 12.89 -24.87
C PRO A 450 5.07 13.78 -23.74
N SER A 451 5.76 13.77 -22.60
CA SER A 451 5.50 14.70 -21.49
C SER A 451 6.28 16.00 -21.73
N PRO A 452 5.65 17.19 -21.56
CA PRO A 452 6.26 18.49 -21.89
C PRO A 452 7.54 18.79 -21.09
N PHE A 453 7.72 18.13 -19.94
CA PHE A 453 9.00 18.07 -19.23
C PHE A 453 9.36 16.62 -18.86
N CYS A 454 10.66 16.36 -18.77
CA CYS A 454 11.25 15.11 -18.32
C CYS A 454 12.36 15.42 -17.31
N ILE A 455 12.40 14.71 -16.19
CA ILE A 455 13.43 14.83 -15.16
C ILE A 455 14.18 13.50 -15.09
N LEU A 456 15.50 13.54 -15.18
CA LEU A 456 16.39 12.36 -15.13
C LEU A 456 17.44 12.59 -14.05
N ASP A 457 17.53 11.66 -13.09
CA ASP A 457 18.43 11.77 -11.92
C ASP A 457 19.45 10.62 -11.92
N GLU A 458 20.74 10.97 -11.96
CA GLU A 458 21.94 10.10 -12.03
C GLU A 458 21.88 8.91 -13.02
N VAL A 459 21.03 8.98 -14.05
CA VAL A 459 20.77 7.91 -15.02
C VAL A 459 22.03 7.44 -15.77
N ASP A 460 23.02 8.33 -15.92
CA ASP A 460 24.29 8.06 -16.60
C ASP A 460 25.42 7.59 -15.65
N ALA A 461 25.21 7.51 -14.33
CA ALA A 461 26.22 7.07 -13.36
C ALA A 461 26.65 5.60 -13.52
N ALA A 462 25.81 4.77 -14.13
CA ALA A 462 26.10 3.36 -14.41
C ALA A 462 26.57 3.09 -15.87
N MET A 463 26.78 4.13 -16.67
CA MET A 463 27.17 4.02 -18.08
C MET A 463 28.66 4.29 -18.30
N ASP A 464 29.25 3.65 -19.30
CA ASP A 464 30.61 3.95 -19.75
C ASP A 464 30.64 5.14 -20.73
N GLU A 465 31.83 5.70 -20.96
CA GLU A 465 31.99 6.84 -21.88
C GLU A 465 31.47 6.54 -23.29
N GLY A 466 31.52 5.28 -23.74
CA GLY A 466 30.98 4.85 -25.03
C GLY A 466 29.47 5.07 -25.11
N ASN A 467 28.71 4.59 -24.13
CA ASN A 467 27.26 4.66 -24.11
C ASN A 467 26.71 6.05 -23.75
N ILE A 468 27.39 6.81 -22.88
CA ILE A 468 27.02 8.21 -22.56
C ILE A 468 26.96 9.07 -23.83
N ASN A 469 27.93 8.94 -24.73
CA ASN A 469 27.94 9.66 -26.01
C ASN A 469 26.80 9.25 -26.98
N ARG A 470 26.10 8.14 -26.71
CA ARG A 470 24.93 7.68 -27.49
C ARG A 470 23.62 8.15 -26.86
N PHE A 471 23.51 8.01 -25.54
CA PHE A 471 22.44 8.61 -24.73
C PHE A 471 22.28 10.11 -25.00
N ILE A 472 23.38 10.86 -25.08
CA ILE A 472 23.40 12.28 -25.44
C ILE A 472 22.81 12.55 -26.84
N ARG A 473 23.08 11.72 -27.85
CA ARG A 473 22.52 11.90 -29.21
C ARG A 473 21.02 11.65 -29.25
N VAL A 474 20.55 10.68 -28.45
CA VAL A 474 19.12 10.40 -28.28
C VAL A 474 18.42 11.56 -27.56
N LEU A 475 19.06 12.15 -26.54
CA LEU A 475 18.56 13.38 -25.91
C LEU A 475 18.50 14.55 -26.90
N ASP A 476 19.57 14.79 -27.68
CA ASP A 476 19.63 15.86 -28.69
C ASP A 476 18.39 15.82 -29.63
N ARG A 477 17.89 14.63 -29.99
CA ARG A 477 16.70 14.40 -30.82
C ARG A 477 15.37 14.77 -30.15
N PHE A 478 15.27 14.74 -28.82
CA PHE A 478 14.03 15.04 -28.08
C PHE A 478 13.96 16.46 -27.52
N ILE A 479 15.09 17.19 -27.43
CA ILE A 479 15.15 18.57 -26.92
C ILE A 479 14.27 19.54 -27.73
N GLU A 480 14.09 19.31 -29.04
CA GLU A 480 13.19 20.11 -29.87
C GLU A 480 11.70 19.99 -29.48
N GLN A 481 11.32 18.89 -28.83
CA GLN A 481 9.92 18.56 -28.54
C GLN A 481 9.52 18.76 -27.08
N SER A 482 10.48 18.75 -26.13
CA SER A 482 10.17 18.81 -24.69
C SER A 482 11.39 19.18 -23.83
N GLN A 483 11.12 19.70 -22.63
CA GLN A 483 12.15 20.21 -21.73
C GLN A 483 12.78 19.10 -20.87
N PHE A 484 14.08 18.88 -21.02
CA PHE A 484 14.85 17.95 -20.17
C PHE A 484 15.52 18.69 -19.00
N ILE A 485 15.42 18.11 -17.81
CA ILE A 485 16.15 18.51 -16.60
C ILE A 485 16.95 17.29 -16.16
N ILE A 486 18.28 17.38 -16.21
CA ILE A 486 19.17 16.25 -15.92
C ILE A 486 20.03 16.61 -14.71
N ILE A 487 19.94 15.79 -13.66
CA ILE A 487 20.79 15.84 -12.48
C ILE A 487 21.88 14.79 -12.68
N THR A 488 23.14 15.23 -12.77
CA THR A 488 24.29 14.35 -13.00
C THR A 488 25.59 15.04 -12.61
N HIS A 489 26.58 14.23 -12.21
CA HIS A 489 27.96 14.64 -12.02
C HIS A 489 28.83 14.42 -13.28
N ASN A 490 28.25 13.95 -14.39
CA ASN A 490 28.98 13.51 -15.57
C ASN A 490 29.40 14.67 -16.49
N LYS A 491 30.71 14.85 -16.67
CA LYS A 491 31.29 15.95 -17.46
C LYS A 491 30.85 15.97 -18.93
N ARG A 492 30.54 14.82 -19.55
CA ARG A 492 30.09 14.77 -20.95
C ARG A 492 28.65 15.28 -21.10
N THR A 493 27.77 14.87 -20.19
CA THR A 493 26.35 15.27 -20.15
C THR A 493 26.22 16.74 -19.73
N ILE A 494 27.02 17.18 -18.74
CA ILE A 494 27.14 18.58 -18.31
C ILE A 494 27.57 19.50 -19.47
N ALA A 495 28.54 19.09 -20.29
CA ALA A 495 29.05 19.88 -21.42
C ALA A 495 28.05 20.06 -22.58
N LYS A 496 26.83 19.52 -22.45
CA LYS A 496 25.76 19.54 -23.45
C LYS A 496 24.51 20.31 -23.01
N ALA A 497 24.44 20.80 -21.77
CA ALA A 497 23.31 21.56 -21.27
C ALA A 497 23.39 23.06 -21.66
N ASP A 498 22.28 23.66 -22.09
CA ASP A 498 22.20 25.10 -22.35
C ASP A 498 22.33 25.95 -21.09
N VAL A 499 21.77 25.45 -19.98
CA VAL A 499 21.72 26.10 -18.67
C VAL A 499 22.10 25.07 -17.61
N LEU A 500 23.03 25.44 -16.75
CA LEU A 500 23.55 24.65 -15.66
C LEU A 500 23.12 25.27 -14.33
N TYR A 501 22.51 24.47 -13.46
CA TYR A 501 22.18 24.87 -12.08
C TYR A 501 23.05 24.08 -11.11
N GLY A 502 24.02 24.75 -10.49
CA GLY A 502 24.84 24.19 -9.42
C GLY A 502 24.18 24.42 -8.06
N VAL A 503 24.21 23.42 -7.18
CA VAL A 503 23.86 23.58 -5.77
C VAL A 503 25.14 23.74 -4.96
N THR A 504 25.24 24.82 -4.20
CA THR A 504 26.36 25.12 -3.30
C THR A 504 25.89 25.13 -1.85
N MET A 505 26.81 24.97 -0.91
CA MET A 505 26.55 25.17 0.52
C MET A 505 27.53 26.21 1.05
N GLU A 506 27.12 27.48 1.02
CA GLU A 506 27.90 28.59 1.60
C GLU A 506 27.92 28.52 3.13
N GLU A 507 26.81 28.05 3.73
CA GLU A 507 26.67 27.76 5.15
C GLU A 507 26.34 26.28 5.38
N ARG A 508 26.78 25.74 6.53
CA ARG A 508 26.72 24.30 6.82
C ARG A 508 25.27 23.85 7.10
N GLY A 509 24.60 23.38 6.05
CA GLY A 509 23.21 22.92 6.08
C GLY A 509 22.23 23.80 5.29
N VAL A 510 22.71 24.87 4.64
CA VAL A 510 21.89 25.74 3.78
C VAL A 510 22.33 25.58 2.33
N SER A 511 21.52 24.86 1.54
CA SER A 511 21.73 24.69 0.11
C SER A 511 21.27 25.93 -0.65
N LYS A 512 22.15 26.50 -1.48
CA LYS A 512 21.92 27.68 -2.32
C LYS A 512 22.09 27.30 -3.79
N LEU A 513 21.19 27.77 -4.65
CA LEU A 513 21.18 27.44 -6.07
C LEU A 513 21.83 28.55 -6.89
N VAL A 514 22.77 28.18 -7.77
CA VAL A 514 23.56 29.08 -8.61
C VAL A 514 23.38 28.69 -10.08
N GLY A 515 22.75 29.56 -10.88
CA GLY A 515 22.54 29.34 -12.30
C GLY A 515 23.64 29.94 -13.17
N MET A 516 24.11 29.19 -14.16
CA MET A 516 25.02 29.64 -15.21
C MET A 516 24.49 29.19 -16.58
N LYS A 517 24.37 30.13 -17.53
CA LYS A 517 24.03 29.80 -18.92
C LYS A 517 25.30 29.52 -19.71
N LEU A 518 25.37 28.35 -20.35
CA LEU A 518 26.53 27.89 -21.12
C LEU A 518 26.47 28.34 -22.59
N THR A 519 25.26 28.37 -23.16
CA THR A 519 25.06 28.75 -24.58
C THR A 519 24.93 30.26 -24.76
N ALA A 520 25.74 30.84 -25.65
CA ALA A 520 25.60 32.23 -26.07
C ALA A 520 24.21 32.49 -26.66
N PRO A 521 23.60 33.67 -26.46
CA PRO A 521 22.21 33.91 -26.87
C PRO A 521 22.03 33.79 -28.38
N HIS A 522 21.23 32.80 -28.80
CA HIS A 522 20.67 32.78 -30.16
C HIS A 522 19.94 34.09 -30.42
N GLN A 523 20.37 34.81 -31.45
CA GLN A 523 19.61 35.94 -31.98
C GLN A 523 18.37 35.40 -32.69
N VAL A 524 17.23 35.41 -31.99
CA VAL A 524 15.93 35.16 -32.63
C VAL A 524 15.67 36.31 -33.58
N SER A 525 15.77 36.05 -34.89
CA SER A 525 15.48 37.00 -35.96
C SER A 525 14.02 37.45 -35.86
N THR A 526 13.79 38.73 -35.60
CA THR A 526 12.48 39.30 -35.25
C THR A 526 11.56 39.51 -36.46
N GLU A 527 11.35 38.48 -37.28
CA GLU A 527 10.47 38.55 -38.45
C GLU A 527 9.30 37.54 -38.39
N THR A 528 8.09 38.08 -38.58
CA THR A 528 6.87 37.35 -39.00
C THR A 528 6.27 36.32 -38.05
N PHE A 529 5.66 36.79 -36.95
CA PHE A 529 4.40 36.22 -36.45
C PHE A 529 3.45 37.33 -35.97
N ALA A 530 2.74 37.93 -36.93
CA ALA A 530 1.51 38.66 -36.66
C ALA A 530 0.31 37.72 -36.96
N SER A 531 -0.81 37.93 -36.27
CA SER A 531 -2.09 37.24 -36.47
C SER A 531 -2.16 35.75 -36.05
N ALA A 532 -2.30 35.53 -34.74
CA ALA A 532 -2.97 34.36 -34.16
C ALA A 532 -3.71 34.80 -32.87
N GLU A 533 -4.83 34.16 -32.55
CA GLU A 533 -5.83 34.69 -31.61
C GLU A 533 -5.56 34.37 -30.13
N GLN A 534 -6.21 35.10 -29.22
CA GLN A 534 -6.06 34.93 -27.77
C GLN A 534 -6.96 33.80 -27.22
N GLY A 535 -6.33 32.75 -26.69
CA GLY A 535 -6.96 31.74 -25.83
C GLY A 535 -6.22 31.65 -24.48
N PRO A 536 -6.90 31.37 -23.36
CA PRO A 536 -6.33 31.60 -22.02
C PRO A 536 -5.49 30.43 -21.48
N GLY A 537 -4.56 30.71 -20.56
CA GLY A 537 -4.25 29.73 -19.51
C GLY A 537 -2.80 29.40 -19.15
N GLN A 538 -1.76 30.13 -19.60
CA GLN A 538 -0.41 29.98 -19.02
C GLN A 538 0.18 31.32 -18.56
N GLN A 539 0.15 31.52 -17.24
CA GLN A 539 0.86 32.62 -16.58
C GLN A 539 2.37 32.33 -16.59
N ARG A 540 3.14 33.14 -17.33
CA ARG A 540 4.60 33.15 -17.18
C ARG A 540 4.95 33.72 -15.80
N LEU A 541 5.34 32.87 -14.85
CA LEU A 541 5.89 33.32 -13.57
C LEU A 541 7.28 33.96 -13.79
N ALA A 542 7.27 35.27 -14.03
CA ALA A 542 8.47 36.09 -13.95
C ALA A 542 8.80 36.36 -12.48
N LEU A 543 9.57 35.45 -11.85
CA LEU A 543 10.14 35.68 -10.53
C LEU A 543 11.25 36.75 -10.63
N ALA A 544 10.85 38.00 -10.43
CA ALA A 544 11.78 39.13 -10.31
C ALA A 544 12.50 39.04 -8.95
N THR A 545 13.80 38.72 -8.98
CA THR A 545 14.67 38.83 -7.81
C THR A 545 14.99 40.29 -7.51
N ARG A 546 15.17 40.58 -6.21
CA ARG A 546 15.87 41.75 -5.69
C ARG A 546 17.27 41.35 -5.24
#